data_AF-A0A847D0A7-F1
#
_entry.id   AF-A0A847D0A7-F1
#
_cell.length_a   1.000
_cell.length_b   1.000
_cell.length_c   1.000
_cell.angle_alpha   90.00
_cell.angle_beta   90.00
_cell.angle_gamma   90.00
#
_symmetry.space_group_name_H-M   'P 1'
#
loop_
_entity.id
_entity.type
_entity.pdbx_description
1 polymer ?
#
loop_
_entity_poly.entity_id
_entity_poly.type
_entity_poly.pdbx_seq_one_letter_code
_entity_poly.pdbx_strand_id
1 'polypeptide(L)'
;MKIAKTLISTILLSMFLTSPLFAFSSYSTKTQKFDLSLSDQSTTVYTPPERIYITQITTQSNSISRDPSLWVKTLYYYFITRLYLPDIPYNYLIDENGAIYDGKTGGIGANLKFEALDSVILIGYLSNSSSLSSRAEASLKDLIETLSAEWGVESVKPVKLNILQGENKLSSIEIVDSSSEFSNSLNKTLSNLKLSSDEHHNYIAKIESVDYPKESVIGSRIKIKVKFTNKNTFPWFTQSEPIYISTKSGEESKLAINKVWSSFSKPLEITGKIIKPDESIEAEFEVEAKVLVGEISETFVLQKIGVGNFTDSEFEVKFNVIKGSNTLVQVYSPQYGFVNIRTCRWSSCEIIDSPKEGSVYILLAEEEGWYKIQYAPGVEGWAMGKYFKKI
;
A
#
# COMPACT_ATOMS: atom_id res chain seq x y z
N MET A 1 -11.50 9.73 59.28
CA MET A 1 -10.16 10.36 59.18
C MET A 1 -9.16 9.39 59.79
N LYS A 2 -8.16 8.78 59.13
CA LYS A 2 -7.48 8.97 57.84
C LYS A 2 -7.07 7.55 57.35
N ILE A 3 -7.56 7.11 56.19
CA ILE A 3 -6.84 7.00 54.91
C ILE A 3 -5.61 6.07 54.98
N ALA A 4 -5.84 4.79 54.68
CA ALA A 4 -4.80 3.88 54.23
C ALA A 4 -4.53 4.18 52.74
N LYS A 5 -3.31 4.63 52.43
CA LYS A 5 -2.87 4.87 51.05
C LYS A 5 -2.44 3.54 50.43
N THR A 6 -3.30 2.97 49.59
CA THR A 6 -2.91 1.95 48.62
C THR A 6 -2.15 2.63 47.48
N LEU A 7 -0.84 2.38 47.43
CA LEU A 7 0.03 2.83 46.34
C LEU A 7 -0.20 1.90 45.14
N ILE A 8 -1.11 2.27 44.23
CA ILE A 8 -1.26 1.59 42.94
C ILE A 8 -0.12 2.10 42.05
N SER A 9 0.96 1.32 41.98
CA SER A 9 2.01 1.50 40.98
C SER A 9 1.42 1.19 39.61
N THR A 10 1.12 2.24 38.85
CA THR A 10 0.74 2.12 37.44
C THR A 10 2.03 1.87 36.66
N ILE A 11 2.34 0.60 36.41
CA ILE A 11 3.38 0.21 35.47
C ILE A 11 2.84 0.56 34.08
N LEU A 12 3.24 1.73 33.57
CA LEU A 12 3.06 2.11 32.19
C LEU A 12 4.01 1.23 31.36
N LEU A 13 3.56 0.02 31.00
CA LEU A 13 4.26 -0.84 30.08
C LEU A 13 4.18 -0.20 28.69
N SER A 14 5.15 0.67 28.41
CA SER A 14 5.43 1.14 27.06
C SER A 14 5.89 -0.09 26.26
N MET A 15 4.94 -0.74 25.58
CA MET A 15 5.27 -1.59 24.45
C MET A 15 5.89 -0.68 23.38
N PHE A 16 7.19 -0.45 23.49
CA PHE A 16 8.00 -0.12 22.33
C PHE A 16 7.93 -1.34 21.42
N LEU A 17 6.99 -1.31 20.48
CA LEU A 17 7.11 -2.09 19.26
C LEU A 17 8.41 -1.62 18.62
N THR A 18 9.50 -2.34 18.89
CA THR A 18 10.74 -2.18 18.16
C THR A 18 10.46 -2.67 16.75
N SER A 19 9.96 -1.81 15.88
CA SER A 19 10.03 -2.05 14.44
C SER A 19 11.51 -2.33 14.14
N PRO A 20 11.86 -3.46 13.52
CA PRO A 20 13.23 -3.67 13.11
C PRO A 20 13.57 -2.56 12.11
N LEU A 21 14.49 -1.67 12.51
CA LEU A 21 15.05 -0.65 11.64
C LEU A 21 16.03 -1.37 10.70
N PHE A 22 15.49 -2.03 9.68
CA PHE A 22 16.26 -2.52 8.55
C PHE A 22 16.50 -1.32 7.62
N ALA A 23 17.52 -0.54 7.91
CA ALA A 23 17.91 0.59 7.07
C ALA A 23 19.42 0.57 6.89
N PHE A 24 19.87 0.01 5.76
CA PHE A 24 21.26 0.12 5.33
C PHE A 24 21.52 1.53 4.80
N SER A 25 22.74 2.03 4.98
CA SER A 25 23.15 3.32 4.40
C SER A 25 23.68 3.13 2.98
N SER A 26 23.22 3.93 2.02
CA SER A 26 23.77 3.96 0.67
C SER A 26 24.28 5.34 0.26
N TYR A 27 25.27 5.36 -0.63
CA TYR A 27 25.70 6.55 -1.34
C TYR A 27 24.78 6.78 -2.54
N SER A 28 23.87 7.74 -2.43
CA SER A 28 22.91 8.03 -3.49
C SER A 28 23.52 8.61 -4.76
N THR A 29 22.82 8.49 -5.89
CA THR A 29 23.25 9.09 -7.17
C THR A 29 23.48 10.61 -7.05
N LYS A 30 22.75 11.27 -6.14
CA LYS A 30 22.95 12.69 -5.81
C LYS A 30 24.27 12.94 -5.09
N THR A 31 24.64 12.11 -4.11
CA THR A 31 25.95 12.25 -3.43
C THR A 31 27.10 11.91 -4.37
N GLN A 32 26.88 11.01 -5.33
CA GLN A 32 27.83 10.65 -6.38
C GLN A 32 27.92 11.64 -7.56
N LYS A 33 27.01 12.63 -7.63
CA LYS A 33 26.97 13.67 -8.67
C LYS A 33 26.89 13.09 -10.10
N PHE A 34 25.96 12.17 -10.32
CA PHE A 34 25.66 11.66 -11.66
C PHE A 34 24.96 12.72 -12.50
N ASP A 35 25.28 12.75 -13.80
CA ASP A 35 24.48 13.52 -14.77
C ASP A 35 23.28 12.68 -15.21
N LEU A 36 22.19 12.79 -14.44
CA LEU A 36 20.97 12.01 -14.65
C LEU A 36 20.27 12.32 -15.98
N SER A 37 20.65 13.42 -16.66
CA SER A 37 20.09 13.77 -17.97
C SER A 37 20.46 12.79 -19.08
N LEU A 38 21.48 11.96 -18.85
CA LEU A 38 21.90 10.92 -19.79
C LEU A 38 21.01 9.67 -19.74
N SER A 39 20.26 9.46 -18.65
CA SER A 39 19.39 8.29 -18.52
C SER A 39 18.07 8.50 -19.27
N ASP A 40 17.67 7.49 -20.05
CA ASP A 40 16.40 7.49 -20.78
C ASP A 40 15.33 6.70 -20.02
N GLN A 41 14.53 7.42 -19.23
CA GLN A 41 13.43 6.87 -18.44
C GLN A 41 12.16 6.59 -19.27
N SER A 42 12.12 6.93 -20.56
CA SER A 42 10.94 6.68 -21.41
C SER A 42 10.69 5.19 -21.65
N THR A 43 11.72 4.37 -21.47
CA THR A 43 11.68 2.91 -21.65
C THR A 43 11.47 2.13 -20.36
N THR A 44 11.37 2.82 -19.21
CA THR A 44 11.23 2.18 -17.89
C THR A 44 9.89 1.46 -17.78
N VAL A 45 9.97 0.17 -17.43
CA VAL A 45 8.83 -0.71 -17.13
C VAL A 45 8.77 -0.93 -15.63
N TYR A 46 7.60 -0.78 -15.04
CA TYR A 46 7.42 -0.96 -13.61
C TYR A 46 6.83 -2.33 -13.32
N THR A 47 7.55 -3.17 -12.58
CA THR A 47 7.08 -4.50 -12.15
C THR A 47 7.41 -4.75 -10.68
N PRO A 48 6.55 -5.46 -9.94
CA PRO A 48 6.85 -5.84 -8.55
C PRO A 48 8.07 -6.78 -8.54
N PRO A 49 9.03 -6.59 -7.62
CA PRO A 49 10.16 -7.51 -7.47
C PRO A 49 9.72 -8.92 -7.07
N GLU A 50 10.36 -9.93 -7.67
CA GLU A 50 10.15 -11.34 -7.34
C GLU A 50 11.46 -12.07 -7.00
N ARG A 51 12.60 -11.50 -7.39
CA ARG A 51 13.92 -12.13 -7.24
C ARG A 51 15.04 -11.10 -7.15
N ILE A 52 16.11 -11.48 -6.47
CA ILE A 52 17.36 -10.73 -6.36
C ILE A 52 18.44 -11.45 -7.17
N TYR A 53 19.08 -10.71 -8.07
CA TYR A 53 20.25 -11.18 -8.82
C TYR A 53 21.50 -10.46 -8.33
N ILE A 54 22.59 -11.22 -8.21
CA ILE A 54 23.87 -10.71 -7.74
C ILE A 54 24.94 -11.05 -8.77
N THR A 55 25.61 -10.05 -9.29
CA THR A 55 26.72 -10.24 -10.25
C THR A 55 28.00 -9.69 -9.70
N GLN A 56 29.09 -10.37 -10.00
CA GLN A 56 30.43 -9.80 -9.87
C GLN A 56 30.71 -8.86 -11.05
N ILE A 57 31.34 -7.74 -10.76
CA ILE A 57 31.81 -6.77 -11.75
C ILE A 57 33.32 -6.61 -11.55
N THR A 58 34.09 -6.94 -12.60
CA THR A 58 35.55 -6.86 -12.61
C THR A 58 36.02 -5.70 -13.49
N THR A 59 37.26 -5.26 -13.30
CA THR A 59 37.90 -4.22 -14.11
C THR A 59 39.38 -4.53 -14.29
N GLN A 60 39.90 -4.26 -15.49
CA GLN A 60 41.34 -4.36 -15.76
C GLN A 60 42.10 -3.09 -15.33
N SER A 61 41.38 -2.02 -14.97
CA SER A 61 41.99 -0.75 -14.60
C SER A 61 42.31 -0.71 -13.10
N ASN A 62 43.61 -0.66 -12.78
CA ASN A 62 44.10 -0.54 -11.40
C ASN A 62 43.66 0.77 -10.72
N SER A 63 43.46 1.85 -11.47
CA SER A 63 42.99 3.12 -10.89
C SER A 63 41.53 3.04 -10.49
N ILE A 64 40.71 2.35 -11.30
CA ILE A 64 39.29 2.14 -11.03
C ILE A 64 39.11 1.14 -9.88
N SER A 65 39.85 0.03 -9.88
CA SER A 65 39.72 -1.00 -8.84
C SER A 65 40.07 -0.50 -7.43
N ARG A 66 40.83 0.60 -7.32
CA ARG A 66 41.24 1.20 -6.04
C ARG A 66 40.33 2.37 -5.60
N ASP A 67 39.41 2.80 -6.45
CA ASP A 67 38.49 3.90 -6.18
C ASP A 67 37.05 3.46 -6.54
N PRO A 68 36.33 2.85 -5.58
CA PRO A 68 34.97 2.35 -5.84
C PRO A 68 33.98 3.43 -6.27
N SER A 69 34.11 4.66 -5.77
CA SER A 69 33.25 5.78 -6.19
C SER A 69 33.49 6.14 -7.65
N LEU A 70 34.75 6.20 -8.08
CA LEU A 70 35.09 6.36 -9.49
C LEU A 70 34.62 5.16 -10.32
N TRP A 71 34.66 3.95 -9.78
CA TRP A 71 34.19 2.74 -10.46
C TRP A 71 32.69 2.79 -10.73
N VAL A 72 31.87 3.06 -9.73
CA VAL A 72 30.42 3.18 -9.88
C VAL A 72 30.07 4.28 -10.88
N LYS A 73 30.72 5.44 -10.77
CA LYS A 73 30.56 6.54 -11.74
C LYS A 73 30.95 6.11 -13.15
N THR A 74 32.07 5.42 -13.32
CA THR A 74 32.51 4.93 -14.64
C THR A 74 31.52 3.94 -15.23
N LEU A 75 30.97 3.03 -14.42
CA LEU A 75 29.95 2.08 -14.87
C LEU A 75 28.73 2.81 -15.41
N TYR A 76 28.19 3.80 -14.68
CA TYR A 76 27.05 4.60 -15.12
C TYR A 76 27.26 5.17 -16.53
N TYR A 77 28.36 5.90 -16.75
CA TYR A 77 28.63 6.48 -18.08
C TYR A 77 28.95 5.40 -19.12
N TYR A 78 29.62 4.32 -18.76
CA TYR A 78 29.96 3.24 -19.69
C TYR A 78 28.72 2.50 -20.20
N PHE A 79 27.80 2.12 -19.32
CA PHE A 79 26.54 1.46 -19.70
C PHE A 79 25.73 2.31 -20.67
N ILE A 80 25.62 3.61 -20.39
CA ILE A 80 24.81 4.51 -21.22
C ILE A 80 25.52 4.86 -22.53
N THR A 81 26.74 5.37 -22.46
CA THR A 81 27.43 5.99 -23.61
C THR A 81 28.19 5.00 -24.50
N ARG A 82 28.59 3.84 -23.96
CA ARG A 82 29.38 2.84 -24.71
C ARG A 82 28.59 1.58 -24.99
N LEU A 83 27.77 1.15 -24.05
CA LEU A 83 26.93 -0.02 -24.23
C LEU A 83 25.53 0.33 -24.73
N TYR A 84 25.18 1.62 -24.91
CA TYR A 84 23.86 2.03 -25.42
C TYR A 84 22.69 1.42 -24.63
N LEU A 85 22.81 1.37 -23.30
CA LEU A 85 21.68 1.09 -22.41
C LEU A 85 20.97 2.41 -22.05
N PRO A 86 19.66 2.36 -21.76
CA PRO A 86 18.91 3.53 -21.30
C PRO A 86 19.34 4.04 -19.91
N ASP A 87 19.81 3.15 -19.02
CA ASP A 87 20.39 3.50 -17.71
C ASP A 87 21.39 2.40 -17.29
N ILE A 88 22.08 2.57 -16.18
CA ILE A 88 22.78 1.48 -15.50
C ILE A 88 21.76 0.39 -15.09
N PRO A 89 22.02 -0.92 -15.26
CA PRO A 89 21.01 -1.95 -14.97
C PRO A 89 20.87 -2.29 -13.46
N TYR A 90 21.81 -1.84 -12.63
CA TYR A 90 21.91 -2.19 -11.21
C TYR A 90 20.98 -1.34 -10.35
N ASN A 91 20.27 -1.94 -9.40
CA ASN A 91 19.62 -1.21 -8.30
C ASN A 91 20.65 -0.73 -7.29
N TYR A 92 21.57 -1.61 -6.90
CA TYR A 92 22.62 -1.32 -5.94
C TYR A 92 23.96 -1.85 -6.41
N LEU A 93 25.04 -1.19 -6.01
CA LEU A 93 26.39 -1.72 -6.12
C LEU A 93 27.03 -1.76 -4.73
N ILE A 94 27.89 -2.75 -4.51
CA ILE A 94 28.61 -2.94 -3.25
C ILE A 94 30.09 -3.16 -3.54
N ASP A 95 30.96 -2.48 -2.79
CA ASP A 95 32.41 -2.64 -2.93
C ASP A 95 33.03 -3.60 -1.91
N GLU A 96 34.33 -3.88 -2.04
CA GLU A 96 35.07 -4.76 -1.13
C GLU A 96 35.16 -4.24 0.31
N ASN A 97 34.85 -2.97 0.57
CA ASN A 97 34.78 -2.41 1.91
C ASN A 97 33.36 -2.51 2.51
N GLY A 98 32.39 -3.02 1.75
CA GLY A 98 30.99 -3.12 2.15
C GLY A 98 30.22 -1.82 2.05
N ALA A 99 30.74 -0.81 1.33
CA ALA A 99 29.96 0.38 1.03
C ALA A 99 28.94 0.09 -0.08
N ILE A 100 27.70 0.58 0.11
CA ILE A 100 26.58 0.39 -0.82
C ILE A 100 26.34 1.70 -1.58
N TYR A 101 26.10 1.58 -2.88
CA TYR A 101 25.90 2.69 -3.81
C TYR A 101 24.59 2.50 -4.54
N ASP A 102 23.79 3.56 -4.67
CA ASP A 102 22.59 3.51 -5.50
C ASP A 102 23.00 3.46 -6.97
N GLY A 103 22.28 2.63 -7.75
CA GLY A 103 22.46 2.51 -9.18
C GLY A 103 21.41 3.30 -9.97
N LYS A 104 20.51 2.58 -10.63
CA LYS A 104 19.54 3.10 -11.59
C LYS A 104 18.53 4.04 -10.94
N THR A 105 18.04 4.96 -11.74
CA THR A 105 16.98 5.87 -11.31
C THR A 105 15.62 5.18 -11.26
N GLY A 106 14.66 5.76 -10.54
CA GLY A 106 13.30 5.22 -10.39
C GLY A 106 13.10 4.20 -9.25
N GLY A 107 14.18 3.79 -8.57
CA GLY A 107 14.11 2.93 -7.40
C GLY A 107 13.85 1.45 -7.72
N ILE A 108 13.48 0.69 -6.70
CA ILE A 108 13.13 -0.73 -6.86
C ILE A 108 11.80 -0.86 -7.61
N GLY A 109 11.75 -1.85 -8.51
CA GLY A 109 10.61 -2.08 -9.39
C GLY A 109 10.60 -1.25 -10.67
N ALA A 110 11.45 -0.22 -10.78
CA ALA A 110 11.71 0.48 -12.05
C ALA A 110 12.74 -0.31 -12.88
N ASN A 111 12.28 -1.12 -13.83
CA ASN A 111 13.11 -1.98 -14.64
C ASN A 111 13.35 -1.39 -16.03
N LEU A 112 14.55 -1.62 -16.55
CA LEU A 112 14.82 -1.40 -17.97
C LEU A 112 14.04 -2.44 -18.76
N LYS A 113 13.61 -2.10 -19.98
CA LYS A 113 12.82 -3.00 -20.85
C LYS A 113 13.66 -4.16 -21.41
N PHE A 114 14.09 -5.04 -20.52
CA PHE A 114 14.81 -6.27 -20.79
C PHE A 114 14.09 -7.40 -20.06
N GLU A 115 13.49 -8.34 -20.79
CA GLU A 115 12.76 -9.48 -20.21
C GLU A 115 13.62 -10.26 -19.18
N ALA A 116 14.92 -10.32 -19.44
CA ALA A 116 15.95 -10.90 -18.57
C ALA A 116 16.04 -10.27 -17.17
N LEU A 117 15.59 -9.02 -17.01
CA LEU A 117 15.64 -8.24 -15.77
C LEU A 117 14.24 -7.87 -15.26
N ASP A 118 13.18 -8.46 -15.81
CA ASP A 118 11.82 -8.23 -15.31
C ASP A 118 11.68 -8.75 -13.88
N SER A 119 11.12 -7.92 -13.00
CA SER A 119 10.89 -8.24 -11.60
C SER A 119 12.17 -8.61 -10.83
N VAL A 120 13.33 -8.10 -11.27
CA VAL A 120 14.64 -8.33 -10.65
C VAL A 120 15.10 -7.10 -9.86
N ILE A 121 15.55 -7.33 -8.63
CA ILE A 121 16.46 -6.40 -7.93
C ILE A 121 17.89 -6.83 -8.24
N LEU A 122 18.64 -6.01 -8.98
CA LEU A 122 19.98 -6.36 -9.43
C LEU A 122 21.06 -5.68 -8.57
N ILE A 123 21.94 -6.48 -7.97
CA ILE A 123 23.04 -6.03 -7.11
C ILE A 123 24.39 -6.35 -7.78
N GLY A 124 25.27 -5.36 -7.89
CA GLY A 124 26.62 -5.53 -8.43
C GLY A 124 27.70 -5.53 -7.35
N TYR A 125 28.51 -6.59 -7.25
CA TYR A 125 29.69 -6.63 -6.40
C TYR A 125 30.94 -6.20 -7.17
N LEU A 126 31.54 -5.09 -6.75
CA LEU A 126 32.73 -4.51 -7.36
C LEU A 126 34.00 -5.15 -6.80
N SER A 127 34.50 -6.19 -7.47
CA SER A 127 35.75 -6.84 -7.08
C SER A 127 36.35 -7.65 -8.21
N ASN A 128 37.69 -7.60 -8.30
CA ASN A 128 38.48 -8.50 -9.15
C ASN A 128 38.74 -9.86 -8.48
N SER A 129 38.49 -9.98 -7.17
CA SER A 129 38.58 -11.24 -6.43
C SER A 129 37.33 -12.07 -6.64
N SER A 130 37.47 -13.37 -6.88
CA SER A 130 36.34 -14.28 -6.97
C SER A 130 35.68 -14.59 -5.62
N SER A 131 36.23 -14.08 -4.51
CA SER A 131 35.68 -14.26 -3.17
C SER A 131 35.18 -12.92 -2.58
N LEU A 132 34.05 -12.96 -1.87
CA LEU A 132 33.58 -11.82 -1.08
C LEU A 132 34.56 -11.52 0.07
N SER A 133 34.83 -10.24 0.31
CA SER A 133 35.48 -9.81 1.54
C SER A 133 34.52 -9.95 2.72
N SER A 134 35.02 -10.10 3.95
CA SER A 134 34.15 -10.21 5.14
C SER A 134 33.27 -8.98 5.37
N ARG A 135 33.73 -7.78 4.94
CA ARG A 135 32.93 -6.55 5.05
C ARG A 135 31.82 -6.51 4.00
N ALA A 136 32.16 -6.86 2.75
CA ALA A 136 31.18 -6.95 1.68
C ALA A 136 30.13 -8.02 1.98
N GLU A 137 30.54 -9.17 2.52
CA GLU A 137 29.63 -10.23 2.98
C GLU A 137 28.63 -9.72 4.03
N ALA A 138 29.09 -9.02 5.05
CA ALA A 138 28.22 -8.48 6.09
C ALA A 138 27.21 -7.46 5.54
N SER A 139 27.68 -6.49 4.75
CA SER A 139 26.81 -5.48 4.14
C SER A 139 25.85 -6.06 3.10
N LEU A 140 26.30 -7.04 2.31
CA LEU A 140 25.46 -7.72 1.32
C LEU A 140 24.37 -8.53 2.00
N LYS A 141 24.69 -9.21 3.11
CA LYS A 141 23.71 -9.91 3.93
C LYS A 141 22.63 -8.95 4.44
N ASP A 142 23.02 -7.85 5.06
CA ASP A 142 22.09 -6.85 5.60
C ASP A 142 21.20 -6.26 4.50
N LEU A 143 21.79 -5.94 3.33
CA LEU A 143 21.07 -5.47 2.16
C LEU A 143 20.04 -6.50 1.66
N ILE A 144 20.42 -7.77 1.52
CA ILE A 144 19.51 -8.81 1.03
C ILE A 144 18.38 -9.08 2.02
N GLU A 145 18.68 -9.20 3.32
CA GLU A 145 17.65 -9.44 4.34
C GLU A 145 16.67 -8.26 4.42
N THR A 146 17.17 -7.02 4.33
CA THR A 146 16.34 -5.81 4.25
C THR A 146 15.43 -5.86 3.03
N LEU A 147 15.98 -6.06 1.84
CA LEU A 147 15.21 -6.09 0.59
C LEU A 147 14.21 -7.24 0.56
N SER A 148 14.58 -8.39 1.11
CA SER A 148 13.71 -9.56 1.25
C SER A 148 12.53 -9.28 2.17
N ALA A 149 12.77 -8.70 3.35
CA ALA A 149 11.72 -8.31 4.28
C ALA A 149 10.81 -7.21 3.74
N GLU A 150 11.40 -6.22 3.07
CA GLU A 150 10.66 -5.13 2.44
C GLU A 150 9.72 -5.66 1.34
N TRP A 151 10.26 -6.40 0.37
CA TRP A 151 9.55 -6.76 -0.87
C TRP A 151 8.95 -8.17 -0.88
N GLY A 152 9.14 -8.98 0.17
CA GLY A 152 8.68 -10.37 0.21
C GLY A 152 9.41 -11.29 -0.77
N VAL A 153 10.72 -11.10 -0.97
CA VAL A 153 11.51 -11.81 -1.98
C VAL A 153 12.42 -12.88 -1.36
N GLU A 154 12.21 -14.14 -1.73
CA GLU A 154 13.01 -15.28 -1.24
C GLU A 154 14.04 -15.81 -2.26
N SER A 155 13.92 -15.44 -3.53
CA SER A 155 14.81 -15.96 -4.57
C SER A 155 16.05 -15.08 -4.72
N VAL A 156 17.23 -15.59 -4.36
CA VAL A 156 18.52 -14.90 -4.54
C VAL A 156 19.46 -15.78 -5.35
N LYS A 157 20.03 -15.26 -6.44
CA LYS A 157 20.92 -16.04 -7.33
C LYS A 157 22.17 -15.29 -7.77
N PRO A 158 23.36 -15.95 -7.76
CA PRO A 158 24.52 -15.44 -8.49
C PRO A 158 24.27 -15.55 -9.99
N VAL A 159 24.48 -14.47 -10.71
CA VAL A 159 24.38 -14.44 -12.17
C VAL A 159 25.51 -13.62 -12.78
N LYS A 160 25.64 -13.70 -14.10
CA LYS A 160 26.46 -12.79 -14.90
C LYS A 160 25.59 -12.19 -15.99
N LEU A 161 25.76 -10.89 -16.22
CA LEU A 161 25.13 -10.22 -17.35
C LEU A 161 25.95 -10.47 -18.62
N ASN A 162 25.29 -10.94 -19.67
CA ASN A 162 25.82 -10.98 -21.02
C ASN A 162 25.15 -9.86 -21.83
N ILE A 163 25.92 -8.88 -22.27
CA ILE A 163 25.39 -7.68 -22.96
C ILE A 163 25.69 -7.80 -24.43
N LEU A 164 24.64 -7.89 -25.24
CA LEU A 164 24.74 -8.04 -26.68
C LEU A 164 24.48 -6.68 -27.33
N GLN A 165 25.55 -6.10 -27.90
CA GLN A 165 25.44 -4.85 -28.63
C GLN A 165 24.87 -5.09 -30.03
N GLY A 166 23.95 -4.22 -30.43
CA GLY A 166 23.43 -4.18 -31.80
C GLY A 166 23.80 -2.88 -32.49
N GLU A 167 24.05 -2.93 -33.79
CA GLU A 167 24.25 -1.72 -34.58
C GLU A 167 22.98 -0.84 -34.57
N ASN A 168 23.13 0.44 -34.22
CA ASN A 168 22.07 1.45 -34.24
C ASN A 168 20.79 1.11 -33.45
N LYS A 169 20.90 0.26 -32.42
CA LYS A 169 19.80 -0.07 -31.50
C LYS A 169 20.30 -0.19 -30.07
N LEU A 170 19.37 -0.13 -29.10
CA LEU A 170 19.69 -0.42 -27.70
C LEU A 170 20.26 -1.84 -27.57
N SER A 171 21.27 -1.99 -26.72
CA SER A 171 21.82 -3.32 -26.40
C SER A 171 20.81 -4.17 -25.66
N SER A 172 20.88 -5.49 -25.79
CA SER A 172 20.09 -6.43 -25.00
C SER A 172 20.92 -7.05 -23.87
N ILE A 173 20.24 -7.53 -22.83
CA ILE A 173 20.84 -8.22 -21.69
C ILE A 173 20.31 -9.64 -21.66
N GLU A 174 21.22 -10.60 -21.55
CA GLU A 174 20.94 -11.99 -21.21
C GLU A 174 21.54 -12.32 -19.84
N ILE A 175 20.89 -13.21 -19.11
CA ILE A 175 21.39 -13.75 -17.84
C ILE A 175 22.04 -15.09 -18.11
N VAL A 176 23.29 -15.23 -17.69
CA VAL A 176 24.02 -16.50 -17.70
C VAL A 176 24.51 -16.84 -16.29
N ASP A 177 24.85 -18.09 -16.06
CA ASP A 177 25.41 -18.51 -14.78
C ASP A 177 26.73 -17.80 -14.49
N SER A 178 26.91 -17.42 -13.21
CA SER A 178 28.17 -16.84 -12.77
C SER A 178 29.27 -17.89 -12.65
N SER A 179 30.53 -17.45 -12.54
CA SER A 179 31.67 -18.37 -12.34
C SER A 179 31.45 -19.26 -11.11
N SER A 180 31.94 -20.51 -11.17
CA SER A 180 31.84 -21.47 -10.07
C SER A 180 32.41 -20.92 -8.77
N GLU A 181 33.53 -20.20 -8.85
CA GLU A 181 34.27 -19.65 -7.72
C GLU A 181 33.46 -18.58 -7.01
N PHE A 182 32.93 -17.61 -7.76
CA PHE A 182 32.08 -16.56 -7.20
C PHE A 182 30.77 -17.13 -6.66
N SER A 183 30.11 -18.01 -7.41
CA SER A 183 28.87 -18.68 -6.98
C SER A 183 29.07 -19.43 -5.67
N ASN A 184 30.18 -20.16 -5.52
CA ASN A 184 30.51 -20.87 -4.28
C ASN A 184 30.81 -19.92 -3.12
N SER A 185 31.47 -18.78 -3.38
CA SER A 185 31.68 -17.76 -2.34
C SER A 185 30.36 -17.15 -1.88
N LEU A 186 29.48 -16.78 -2.82
CA LEU A 186 28.21 -16.15 -2.52
C LEU A 186 27.26 -17.11 -1.80
N ASN A 187 27.17 -18.37 -2.26
CA ASN A 187 26.27 -19.37 -1.67
C ASN A 187 26.55 -19.64 -0.18
N LYS A 188 27.80 -19.46 0.28
CA LYS A 188 28.14 -19.52 1.72
C LYS A 188 27.52 -18.37 2.52
N THR A 189 27.44 -17.19 1.94
CA THR A 189 26.73 -16.05 2.53
C THR A 189 25.22 -16.29 2.50
N LEU A 190 24.70 -16.78 1.36
CA LEU A 190 23.27 -17.04 1.16
C LEU A 190 22.70 -18.09 2.12
N SER A 191 23.48 -19.12 2.50
CA SER A 191 23.01 -20.21 3.35
C SER A 191 22.60 -19.78 4.77
N ASN A 192 23.01 -18.58 5.20
CA ASN A 192 22.76 -18.05 6.55
C ASN A 192 21.82 -16.83 6.53
N LEU A 193 21.09 -16.59 5.44
CA LEU A 193 20.17 -15.47 5.32
C LEU A 193 18.81 -15.78 5.93
N LYS A 194 18.20 -14.76 6.53
CA LYS A 194 16.79 -14.74 6.93
C LYS A 194 15.99 -14.04 5.86
N LEU A 195 15.41 -14.81 4.95
CA LEU A 195 14.53 -14.31 3.91
C LEU A 195 13.07 -14.34 4.38
N SER A 196 12.26 -13.45 3.81
CA SER A 196 10.83 -13.31 4.08
C SER A 196 10.04 -13.42 2.77
N SER A 197 8.97 -14.19 2.78
CA SER A 197 7.91 -14.14 1.75
C SER A 197 6.95 -12.96 1.96
N ASP A 198 6.89 -12.44 3.18
CA ASP A 198 5.93 -11.44 3.59
C ASP A 198 6.51 -10.04 3.38
N GLU A 199 5.75 -9.22 2.65
CA GLU A 199 6.07 -7.82 2.34
C GLU A 199 5.89 -6.94 3.59
N HIS A 200 6.94 -6.22 3.98
CA HIS A 200 6.93 -5.27 5.08
C HIS A 200 7.44 -3.90 4.64
N HIS A 201 6.66 -3.23 3.79
CA HIS A 201 6.94 -1.86 3.37
C HIS A 201 6.21 -0.82 4.23
N ASN A 202 6.91 0.26 4.56
CA ASN A 202 6.25 1.48 5.02
C ASN A 202 5.74 2.27 3.80
N TYR A 203 4.46 2.12 3.49
CA TYR A 203 3.79 2.92 2.46
C TYR A 203 3.46 4.32 3.00
N ILE A 204 3.81 5.36 2.25
CA ILE A 204 3.67 6.76 2.65
C ILE A 204 2.86 7.50 1.59
N ALA A 205 1.68 7.96 1.97
CA ALA A 205 0.82 8.77 1.11
C ALA A 205 0.91 10.25 1.49
N LYS A 206 0.45 11.11 0.59
CA LYS A 206 0.07 12.48 0.92
C LYS A 206 -1.34 12.72 0.41
N ILE A 207 -2.23 13.21 1.26
CA ILE A 207 -3.55 13.66 0.85
C ILE A 207 -3.43 15.06 0.23
N GLU A 208 -3.88 15.24 -1.00
CA GLU A 208 -3.93 16.53 -1.68
C GLU A 208 -5.28 17.23 -1.51
N SER A 209 -6.38 16.49 -1.62
CA SER A 209 -7.73 17.02 -1.41
C SER A 209 -8.70 15.93 -0.94
N VAL A 210 -9.74 16.35 -0.23
CA VAL A 210 -10.87 15.52 0.22
C VAL A 210 -12.15 16.31 -0.06
N ASP A 211 -12.84 15.96 -1.14
CA ASP A 211 -13.97 16.71 -1.68
C ASP A 211 -15.26 15.91 -1.50
N TYR A 212 -16.20 16.45 -0.72
CA TYR A 212 -17.50 15.85 -0.47
C TYR A 212 -18.52 16.88 0.07
N PRO A 213 -19.82 16.68 -0.18
CA PRO A 213 -20.89 17.50 0.40
C PRO A 213 -20.88 17.49 1.93
N LYS A 214 -21.01 18.66 2.57
CA LYS A 214 -21.09 18.77 4.05
C LYS A 214 -22.49 18.54 4.60
N GLU A 215 -23.49 18.43 3.73
CA GLU A 215 -24.86 18.11 4.07
C GLU A 215 -25.40 17.02 3.16
N SER A 216 -26.27 16.17 3.69
CA SER A 216 -26.88 15.07 2.96
C SER A 216 -28.30 14.81 3.44
N VAL A 217 -29.22 14.53 2.51
CA VAL A 217 -30.56 14.10 2.86
C VAL A 217 -30.50 12.65 3.33
N ILE A 218 -31.22 12.32 4.40
CA ILE A 218 -31.36 10.94 4.88
C ILE A 218 -31.73 9.98 3.74
N GLY A 219 -31.06 8.83 3.69
CA GLY A 219 -31.20 7.81 2.65
C GLY A 219 -30.52 8.13 1.32
N SER A 220 -29.90 9.31 1.17
CA SER A 220 -29.12 9.65 -0.01
C SER A 220 -27.67 9.17 0.08
N ARG A 221 -27.04 9.02 -1.08
CA ARG A 221 -25.63 8.66 -1.21
C ARG A 221 -24.78 9.91 -1.35
N ILE A 222 -23.66 9.92 -0.65
CA ILE A 222 -22.68 10.99 -0.68
C ILE A 222 -21.45 10.45 -1.40
N LYS A 223 -21.09 11.12 -2.48
CA LYS A 223 -19.87 10.85 -3.22
C LYS A 223 -18.71 11.58 -2.56
N ILE A 224 -17.67 10.84 -2.23
CA ILE A 224 -16.44 11.33 -1.64
C ILE A 224 -15.33 11.11 -2.67
N LYS A 225 -14.60 12.19 -2.97
CA LYS A 225 -13.42 12.16 -3.83
C LYS A 225 -12.20 12.51 -3.00
N VAL A 226 -11.18 11.67 -3.08
CA VAL A 226 -9.92 11.89 -2.37
C VAL A 226 -8.79 11.76 -3.35
N LYS A 227 -7.87 12.72 -3.32
CA LYS A 227 -6.67 12.68 -4.13
C LYS A 227 -5.47 12.34 -3.25
N PHE A 228 -4.83 11.21 -3.52
CA PHE A 228 -3.63 10.76 -2.83
C PHE A 228 -2.42 10.90 -3.76
N THR A 229 -1.25 11.17 -3.20
CA THR A 229 0.02 11.15 -3.91
C THR A 229 0.96 10.15 -3.26
N ASN A 230 1.62 9.32 -4.07
CA ASN A 230 2.65 8.42 -3.60
C ASN A 230 3.90 9.21 -3.19
N LYS A 231 4.33 9.11 -1.92
CA LYS A 231 5.54 9.74 -1.38
C LYS A 231 6.66 8.76 -1.06
N ASN A 232 6.50 7.50 -1.44
CA ASN A 232 7.58 6.53 -1.45
C ASN A 232 8.55 6.81 -2.61
N THR A 233 9.76 6.29 -2.47
CA THR A 233 10.77 6.25 -3.54
C THR A 233 10.55 5.11 -4.54
N PHE A 234 9.47 4.34 -4.35
CA PHE A 234 9.11 3.19 -5.15
C PHE A 234 7.63 3.24 -5.57
N PRO A 235 7.24 2.57 -6.68
CA PRO A 235 5.85 2.54 -7.12
C PRO A 235 4.96 1.69 -6.21
N TRP A 236 3.69 2.07 -6.07
CA TRP A 236 2.68 1.19 -5.49
C TRP A 236 2.14 0.26 -6.55
N PHE A 237 2.26 -1.04 -6.31
CA PHE A 237 1.73 -2.09 -7.19
C PHE A 237 0.40 -2.59 -6.67
N THR A 238 -0.63 -2.56 -7.51
CA THR A 238 -1.99 -3.03 -7.18
C THR A 238 -2.49 -4.16 -8.09
N GLN A 239 -1.57 -4.84 -8.77
CA GLN A 239 -1.89 -5.88 -9.75
C GLN A 239 -2.18 -7.23 -9.09
N SER A 240 -1.36 -7.64 -8.12
CA SER A 240 -1.55 -8.85 -7.32
C SER A 240 -2.40 -8.58 -6.08
N GLU A 241 -2.06 -7.50 -5.36
CA GLU A 241 -2.70 -7.14 -4.09
C GLU A 241 -3.30 -5.73 -4.16
N PRO A 242 -4.62 -5.57 -3.95
CA PRO A 242 -5.28 -4.26 -3.95
C PRO A 242 -4.80 -3.35 -2.81
N ILE A 243 -4.93 -2.04 -3.06
CA ILE A 243 -4.94 -1.03 -1.99
C ILE A 243 -6.40 -0.67 -1.70
N TYR A 244 -6.78 -0.70 -0.44
CA TYR A 244 -8.13 -0.36 0.01
C TYR A 244 -8.17 1.04 0.61
N ILE A 245 -9.28 1.74 0.41
CA ILE A 245 -9.74 2.70 1.42
C ILE A 245 -10.48 1.88 2.47
N SER A 246 -10.10 2.00 3.74
CA SER A 246 -10.72 1.31 4.87
C SER A 246 -11.12 2.29 5.97
N THR A 247 -12.11 1.94 6.78
CA THR A 247 -12.34 2.59 8.08
C THR A 247 -11.09 2.45 8.93
N LYS A 248 -10.71 3.50 9.65
CA LYS A 248 -9.49 3.50 10.48
C LYS A 248 -9.52 2.47 11.60
N SER A 249 -10.69 2.24 12.21
CA SER A 249 -10.87 1.23 13.27
C SER A 249 -10.86 -0.21 12.73
N GLY A 250 -11.10 -0.40 11.43
CA GLY A 250 -11.37 -1.71 10.83
C GLY A 250 -12.78 -2.25 11.11
N GLU A 251 -13.57 -1.57 11.94
CA GLU A 251 -14.95 -1.94 12.25
C GLU A 251 -15.90 -1.60 11.10
N GLU A 252 -17.06 -2.27 11.09
CA GLU A 252 -18.11 -2.03 10.10
C GLU A 252 -18.68 -0.61 10.24
N SER A 253 -18.69 0.14 9.14
CA SER A 253 -19.28 1.47 9.12
C SER A 253 -20.79 1.40 9.04
N LYS A 254 -21.47 2.23 9.84
CA LYS A 254 -22.91 2.48 9.72
C LYS A 254 -23.29 3.15 8.40
N LEU A 255 -22.32 3.71 7.69
CA LEU A 255 -22.47 4.34 6.39
C LEU A 255 -22.22 3.39 5.21
N ALA A 256 -21.90 2.12 5.49
CA ALA A 256 -21.57 1.14 4.47
C ALA A 256 -22.73 0.86 3.53
N ILE A 257 -22.42 0.71 2.24
CA ILE A 257 -23.40 0.40 1.19
C ILE A 257 -23.32 -1.08 0.85
N ASN A 258 -24.40 -1.81 1.14
CA ASN A 258 -24.46 -3.26 0.89
C ASN A 258 -24.29 -3.55 -0.60
N LYS A 259 -23.49 -4.58 -0.92
CA LYS A 259 -23.13 -5.02 -2.29
C LYS A 259 -22.36 -4.01 -3.13
N VAL A 260 -21.97 -2.85 -2.59
CA VAL A 260 -21.12 -1.86 -3.27
C VAL A 260 -19.73 -1.85 -2.64
N TRP A 261 -19.66 -1.85 -1.32
CA TRP A 261 -18.38 -1.95 -0.61
C TRP A 261 -17.87 -3.39 -0.66
N SER A 262 -16.54 -3.57 -0.75
CA SER A 262 -15.91 -4.91 -0.75
C SER A 262 -16.05 -5.59 0.62
N SER A 263 -16.09 -4.81 1.69
CA SER A 263 -16.58 -5.19 3.02
C SER A 263 -17.22 -3.99 3.69
N PHE A 264 -17.98 -4.16 4.78
CA PHE A 264 -18.58 -3.02 5.50
C PHE A 264 -17.56 -2.06 6.15
N SER A 265 -16.27 -2.37 6.07
CA SER A 265 -15.17 -1.46 6.45
C SER A 265 -14.35 -0.95 5.25
N LYS A 266 -14.59 -1.44 4.02
CA LYS A 266 -13.76 -1.15 2.85
C LYS A 266 -14.60 -0.60 1.68
N PRO A 267 -14.80 0.73 1.62
CA PRO A 267 -15.59 1.37 0.56
C PRO A 267 -15.05 1.20 -0.85
N LEU A 268 -13.73 1.05 -1.00
CA LEU A 268 -13.09 1.06 -2.30
C LEU A 268 -11.87 0.16 -2.31
N GLU A 269 -11.71 -0.55 -3.42
CA GLU A 269 -10.49 -1.25 -3.80
C GLU A 269 -9.86 -0.60 -5.03
N ILE A 270 -8.55 -0.38 -4.98
CA ILE A 270 -7.75 0.15 -6.07
C ILE A 270 -6.93 -1.02 -6.59
N THR A 271 -7.22 -1.47 -7.81
CA THR A 271 -6.61 -2.64 -8.46
C THR A 271 -6.10 -2.30 -9.86
N GLY A 272 -5.15 -3.10 -10.36
CA GLY A 272 -4.68 -3.06 -11.75
C GLY A 272 -3.91 -1.80 -12.15
N LYS A 273 -3.54 -0.95 -11.18
CA LYS A 273 -2.77 0.28 -11.38
C LYS A 273 -1.36 0.16 -10.82
N ILE A 274 -0.47 0.96 -11.38
CA ILE A 274 0.86 1.22 -10.86
C ILE A 274 0.92 2.71 -10.57
N ILE A 275 1.14 3.09 -9.32
CA ILE A 275 1.21 4.49 -8.89
C ILE A 275 2.68 4.82 -8.63
N LYS A 276 3.31 5.54 -9.55
CA LYS A 276 4.74 5.88 -9.49
C LYS A 276 5.03 6.85 -8.34
N PRO A 277 6.31 6.97 -7.92
CA PRO A 277 6.73 8.04 -7.02
C PRO A 277 6.24 9.41 -7.50
N ASP A 278 5.68 10.20 -6.58
CA ASP A 278 5.07 11.52 -6.82
C ASP A 278 3.86 11.53 -7.78
N GLU A 279 3.39 10.38 -8.24
CA GLU A 279 2.14 10.28 -8.99
C GLU A 279 0.94 10.37 -8.05
N SER A 280 -0.07 11.13 -8.48
CA SER A 280 -1.33 11.23 -7.77
C SER A 280 -2.40 10.32 -8.36
N ILE A 281 -3.23 9.76 -7.50
CA ILE A 281 -4.45 9.05 -7.87
C ILE A 281 -5.67 9.72 -7.26
N GLU A 282 -6.73 9.76 -8.06
CA GLU A 282 -8.07 10.10 -7.58
C GLU A 282 -8.81 8.81 -7.24
N ALA A 283 -9.32 8.76 -6.01
CA ALA A 283 -10.14 7.70 -5.48
C ALA A 283 -11.54 8.25 -5.20
N GLU A 284 -12.57 7.56 -5.71
CA GLU A 284 -13.96 7.98 -5.56
C GLU A 284 -14.77 6.84 -4.97
N PHE A 285 -15.51 7.12 -3.89
CA PHE A 285 -16.39 6.15 -3.26
C PHE A 285 -17.66 6.81 -2.72
N GLU A 286 -18.66 5.99 -2.44
CA GLU A 286 -19.94 6.45 -1.91
C GLU A 286 -20.15 5.94 -0.48
N VAL A 287 -20.63 6.83 0.38
CA VAL A 287 -21.21 6.49 1.68
C VAL A 287 -22.71 6.77 1.66
N GLU A 288 -23.46 6.19 2.57
CA GLU A 288 -24.90 6.38 2.62
C GLU A 288 -25.38 6.85 3.99
N ALA A 289 -26.20 7.92 3.99
CA ALA A 289 -26.75 8.53 5.19
C ALA A 289 -27.92 7.71 5.77
N LYS A 290 -27.61 6.51 6.30
CA LYS A 290 -28.58 5.55 6.88
C LYS A 290 -29.04 5.87 8.29
N VAL A 291 -28.29 6.70 9.02
CA VAL A 291 -28.46 6.85 10.47
C VAL A 291 -28.71 8.32 10.81
N LEU A 292 -29.67 8.56 11.71
CA LEU A 292 -30.00 9.77 12.49
C LEU A 292 -29.70 11.15 11.87
N VAL A 293 -30.71 12.02 11.88
CA VAL A 293 -30.52 13.46 11.64
C VAL A 293 -29.48 14.02 12.61
N GLY A 294 -28.52 14.77 12.10
CA GLY A 294 -27.42 15.33 12.89
C GLY A 294 -26.05 15.11 12.26
N GLU A 295 -25.02 15.51 13.00
CA GLU A 295 -23.64 15.43 12.57
C GLU A 295 -23.10 14.00 12.64
N ILE A 296 -22.51 13.53 11.53
CA ILE A 296 -21.82 12.24 11.44
C ILE A 296 -20.38 12.50 11.05
N SER A 297 -19.48 11.73 11.66
CA SER A 297 -18.07 11.67 11.29
C SER A 297 -17.63 10.21 11.20
N GLU A 298 -16.80 9.91 10.20
CA GLU A 298 -16.12 8.63 10.01
C GLU A 298 -14.71 8.91 9.48
N THR A 299 -13.72 8.17 10.00
CA THR A 299 -12.32 8.31 9.58
C THR A 299 -11.89 7.14 8.71
N PHE A 300 -11.22 7.46 7.61
CA PHE A 300 -10.73 6.51 6.63
C PHE A 300 -9.22 6.58 6.48
N VAL A 301 -8.63 5.51 5.95
CA VAL A 301 -7.19 5.36 5.74
C VAL A 301 -6.94 4.50 4.49
N LEU A 302 -5.79 4.67 3.84
CA LEU A 302 -5.33 3.69 2.84
C LEU A 302 -4.73 2.49 3.57
N GLN A 303 -5.07 1.29 3.12
CA GLN A 303 -4.63 0.04 3.72
C GLN A 303 -4.27 -0.98 2.64
N LYS A 304 -3.21 -1.76 2.89
CA LYS A 304 -2.89 -2.97 2.13
C LYS A 304 -2.92 -4.18 3.07
N ILE A 305 -3.56 -5.27 2.64
CA ILE A 305 -3.65 -6.49 3.44
C ILE A 305 -2.24 -7.08 3.62
N GLY A 306 -1.94 -7.63 4.80
CA GLY A 306 -0.61 -8.16 5.14
C GLY A 306 0.39 -7.08 5.58
N VAL A 307 0.29 -5.87 5.03
CA VAL A 307 1.21 -4.76 5.34
C VAL A 307 0.67 -3.82 6.43
N GLY A 308 -0.59 -3.39 6.29
CA GLY A 308 -1.25 -2.47 7.22
C GLY A 308 -1.58 -1.11 6.60
N ASN A 309 -1.67 -0.09 7.46
CA ASN A 309 -2.12 1.25 7.09
C ASN A 309 -0.98 2.09 6.51
N PHE A 310 -1.29 2.88 5.49
CA PHE A 310 -0.32 3.79 4.89
C PHE A 310 -0.14 5.00 5.81
N THR A 311 1.10 5.38 6.04
CA THR A 311 1.47 6.60 6.76
C THR A 311 0.91 7.83 6.03
N ASP A 312 0.42 8.82 6.78
CA ASP A 312 -0.13 10.10 6.28
C ASP A 312 -1.30 9.98 5.28
N SER A 313 -2.03 8.85 5.33
CA SER A 313 -3.21 8.59 4.48
C SER A 313 -4.55 8.76 5.20
N GLU A 314 -4.54 9.19 6.47
CA GLU A 314 -5.74 9.34 7.29
C GLU A 314 -6.53 10.61 6.94
N PHE A 315 -7.85 10.46 6.74
CA PHE A 315 -8.75 11.59 6.51
C PHE A 315 -10.12 11.37 7.17
N GLU A 316 -10.71 12.47 7.64
CA GLU A 316 -12.03 12.49 8.28
C GLU A 316 -13.11 12.95 7.27
N VAL A 317 -14.20 12.20 7.21
CA VAL A 317 -15.40 12.56 6.45
C VAL A 317 -16.49 12.94 7.44
N LYS A 318 -16.75 14.25 7.51
CA LYS A 318 -17.71 14.86 8.43
C LYS A 318 -18.80 15.63 7.72
N PHE A 319 -20.07 15.21 7.86
CA PHE A 319 -21.23 15.83 7.22
C PHE A 319 -22.47 15.79 8.13
N ASN A 320 -23.43 16.67 7.88
CA ASN A 320 -24.70 16.74 8.58
C ASN A 320 -25.81 16.04 7.78
N VAL A 321 -26.54 15.13 8.42
CA VAL A 321 -27.71 14.47 7.83
C VAL A 321 -28.95 15.29 8.13
N ILE A 322 -29.67 15.70 7.08
CA ILE A 322 -30.92 16.46 7.16
C ILE A 322 -32.11 15.63 6.68
N LYS A 323 -33.30 15.99 7.18
CA LYS A 323 -34.57 15.33 6.80
C LYS A 323 -34.97 15.58 5.34
N GLY A 324 -34.65 16.75 4.79
CA GLY A 324 -35.17 17.18 3.48
C GLY A 324 -36.70 17.31 3.46
N SER A 325 -37.34 16.87 2.37
CA SER A 325 -38.81 16.83 2.23
C SER A 325 -39.45 15.53 2.75
N ASN A 326 -38.65 14.59 3.24
CA ASN A 326 -39.14 13.27 3.66
C ASN A 326 -39.92 13.37 4.96
N THR A 327 -40.97 12.57 5.12
CA THR A 327 -41.61 12.38 6.43
C THR A 327 -40.83 11.31 7.18
N LEU A 328 -40.39 11.60 8.40
CA LEU A 328 -39.63 10.65 9.21
C LEU A 328 -40.52 10.06 10.30
N VAL A 329 -40.29 8.78 10.58
CA VAL A 329 -40.94 8.06 11.67
C VAL A 329 -39.87 7.44 12.55
N GLN A 330 -40.00 7.65 13.85
CA GLN A 330 -39.13 7.05 14.86
C GLN A 330 -39.87 5.92 15.56
N VAL A 331 -39.21 4.77 15.72
CA VAL A 331 -39.70 3.66 16.54
C VAL A 331 -39.85 4.16 17.97
N TYR A 332 -41.07 4.13 18.47
CA TYR A 332 -41.45 4.55 19.81
C TYR A 332 -42.43 3.52 20.37
N SER A 333 -41.92 2.65 21.24
CA SER A 333 -42.63 1.48 21.75
C SER A 333 -42.49 1.31 23.26
N PRO A 334 -42.69 2.36 24.07
CA PRO A 334 -42.55 2.27 25.52
C PRO A 334 -43.57 1.31 26.17
N GLN A 335 -44.66 0.98 25.45
CA GLN A 335 -45.75 0.12 25.93
C GLN A 335 -45.81 -1.25 25.24
N TYR A 336 -45.20 -1.40 24.06
CA TYR A 336 -45.49 -2.55 23.18
C TYR A 336 -44.27 -3.46 22.93
N GLY A 337 -43.12 -3.15 23.54
CA GLY A 337 -41.89 -3.96 23.47
C GLY A 337 -41.09 -3.71 22.20
N PHE A 338 -41.38 -4.45 21.13
CA PHE A 338 -40.62 -4.43 19.88
C PHE A 338 -41.53 -4.39 18.65
N VAL A 339 -41.03 -3.85 17.55
CA VAL A 339 -41.71 -3.84 16.25
C VAL A 339 -40.98 -4.74 15.27
N ASN A 340 -41.72 -5.42 14.40
CA ASN A 340 -41.13 -6.18 13.30
C ASN A 340 -41.38 -5.44 11.98
N ILE A 341 -40.33 -5.30 11.19
CA ILE A 341 -40.38 -4.86 9.80
C ILE A 341 -40.55 -6.11 8.94
N ARG A 342 -41.52 -6.11 8.03
CA ARG A 342 -41.93 -7.27 7.24
C ARG A 342 -41.92 -7.00 5.74
N THR A 343 -41.88 -8.08 4.95
CA THR A 343 -41.92 -8.00 3.48
C THR A 343 -43.26 -7.53 2.92
N CYS A 344 -44.37 -7.71 3.66
CA CYS A 344 -45.69 -7.22 3.31
C CYS A 344 -46.52 -6.80 4.54
N ARG A 345 -47.66 -6.14 4.29
CA ARG A 345 -48.55 -5.53 5.30
C ARG A 345 -49.36 -6.50 6.19
N TRP A 346 -48.88 -7.74 6.39
CA TRP A 346 -49.58 -8.74 7.19
C TRP A 346 -48.68 -9.34 8.27
N SER A 347 -49.27 -9.71 9.41
CA SER A 347 -48.56 -10.37 10.51
C SER A 347 -47.99 -11.74 10.13
N SER A 348 -48.50 -12.36 9.07
CA SER A 348 -48.02 -13.63 8.51
C SER A 348 -46.83 -13.47 7.57
N CYS A 349 -46.49 -12.26 7.13
CA CYS A 349 -45.37 -12.01 6.22
C CYS A 349 -44.02 -12.22 6.92
N GLU A 350 -43.00 -12.60 6.15
CA GLU A 350 -41.63 -12.77 6.66
C GLU A 350 -41.10 -11.49 7.31
N ILE A 351 -40.37 -11.66 8.41
CA ILE A 351 -39.73 -10.58 9.14
C ILE A 351 -38.40 -10.28 8.48
N ILE A 352 -38.23 -9.04 8.01
CA ILE A 352 -36.97 -8.50 7.51
C ILE A 352 -36.05 -8.17 8.68
N ASP A 353 -36.58 -7.49 9.70
CA ASP A 353 -35.82 -7.02 10.86
C ASP A 353 -36.73 -6.68 12.05
N SER A 354 -36.14 -6.51 13.24
CA SER A 354 -36.80 -6.09 14.47
C SER A 354 -36.01 -4.94 15.11
N PRO A 355 -36.28 -3.68 14.72
CA PRO A 355 -35.45 -2.56 15.12
C PRO A 355 -35.63 -2.16 16.59
N LYS A 356 -34.57 -1.58 17.15
CA LYS A 356 -34.56 -1.05 18.51
C LYS A 356 -35.40 0.23 18.62
N GLU A 357 -35.91 0.50 19.81
CA GLU A 357 -36.55 1.77 20.13
C GLU A 357 -35.61 2.96 19.85
N GLY A 358 -36.16 4.03 19.27
CA GLY A 358 -35.41 5.20 18.81
C GLY A 358 -34.93 5.16 17.37
N SER A 359 -35.02 4.02 16.66
CA SER A 359 -34.63 3.90 15.24
C SER A 359 -35.49 4.80 14.35
N VAL A 360 -34.91 5.48 13.36
CA VAL A 360 -35.60 6.43 12.48
C VAL A 360 -35.63 5.92 11.04
N TYR A 361 -36.79 6.05 10.38
CA TYR A 361 -36.99 5.64 8.98
C TYR A 361 -37.71 6.71 8.17
N ILE A 362 -37.55 6.64 6.85
CA ILE A 362 -38.35 7.43 5.91
C ILE A 362 -39.70 6.72 5.73
N LEU A 363 -40.79 7.45 5.99
CA LEU A 363 -42.15 7.00 5.73
C LEU A 363 -42.49 7.19 4.25
N LEU A 364 -42.76 6.10 3.55
CA LEU A 364 -43.11 6.08 2.13
C LEU A 364 -44.63 6.11 1.92
N ALA A 365 -45.38 5.34 2.73
CA ALA A 365 -46.84 5.27 2.63
C ALA A 365 -47.47 4.83 3.96
N GLU A 366 -48.76 5.08 4.10
CA GLU A 366 -49.59 4.67 5.24
C GLU A 366 -50.86 3.99 4.73
N GLU A 367 -51.08 2.73 5.11
CA GLU A 367 -52.23 1.93 4.69
C GLU A 367 -52.76 1.12 5.87
N GLU A 368 -54.03 1.31 6.23
CA GLU A 368 -54.74 0.46 7.21
C GLU A 368 -54.00 0.25 8.55
N GLY A 369 -53.33 1.30 9.05
CA GLY A 369 -52.56 1.25 10.30
C GLY A 369 -51.16 0.64 10.17
N TRP A 370 -50.71 0.33 8.95
CA TRP A 370 -49.35 -0.06 8.62
C TRP A 370 -48.60 1.08 7.94
N TYR A 371 -47.32 1.20 8.28
CA TYR A 371 -46.40 2.12 7.65
C TYR A 371 -45.51 1.34 6.69
N LYS A 372 -45.45 1.81 5.44
CA LYS A 372 -44.42 1.44 4.49
C LYS A 372 -43.23 2.34 4.72
N ILE A 373 -42.08 1.77 5.05
CA ILE A 373 -40.85 2.49 5.35
C ILE A 373 -39.73 2.10 4.40
N GLN A 374 -38.83 3.05 4.12
CA GLN A 374 -37.55 2.73 3.50
C GLN A 374 -36.65 2.13 4.57
N TYR A 375 -36.49 0.80 4.58
CA TYR A 375 -35.66 0.10 5.56
C TYR A 375 -34.15 0.28 5.25
N ALA A 376 -33.79 0.12 3.99
CA ALA A 376 -32.48 0.44 3.40
C ALA A 376 -32.73 0.94 1.96
N PRO A 377 -31.80 1.54 1.21
CA PRO A 377 -32.11 2.06 -0.12
C PRO A 377 -32.57 0.97 -1.06
N GLY A 378 -33.68 1.24 -1.74
CA GLY A 378 -34.34 0.25 -2.60
C GLY A 378 -34.95 -0.94 -1.85
N VAL A 379 -34.80 -1.03 -0.52
CA VAL A 379 -35.44 -2.04 0.32
C VAL A 379 -36.55 -1.38 1.14
N GLU A 380 -37.77 -1.73 0.79
CA GLU A 380 -38.97 -1.29 1.49
C GLU A 380 -39.38 -2.34 2.52
N GLY A 381 -39.98 -1.90 3.61
CA GLY A 381 -40.54 -2.77 4.63
C GLY A 381 -41.85 -2.23 5.17
N TRP A 382 -42.67 -3.14 5.70
CA TRP A 382 -43.94 -2.81 6.33
C TRP A 382 -43.86 -3.06 7.82
N ALA A 383 -44.28 -2.08 8.61
CA ALA A 383 -44.30 -2.19 10.07
C ALA A 383 -45.58 -1.56 10.62
N MET A 384 -46.04 -2.03 11.78
CA MET A 384 -47.31 -1.56 12.33
C MET A 384 -47.15 -0.14 12.87
N GLY A 385 -47.94 0.81 12.34
CA GLY A 385 -47.73 2.25 12.54
C GLY A 385 -47.84 2.71 13.99
N LYS A 386 -48.55 1.95 14.85
CA LYS A 386 -48.68 2.23 16.30
C LYS A 386 -47.35 2.21 17.07
N TYR A 387 -46.33 1.57 16.52
CA TYR A 387 -44.98 1.51 17.10
C TYR A 387 -44.10 2.68 16.66
N PHE A 388 -44.65 3.66 15.95
CA PHE A 388 -43.91 4.77 15.39
C PHE A 388 -44.53 6.12 15.77
N LYS A 389 -43.65 7.10 15.97
CA LYS A 389 -44.00 8.51 16.10
C LYS A 389 -43.44 9.28 14.92
N LYS A 390 -44.27 10.11 14.26
CA LYS A 390 -43.80 11.03 13.20
C LYS A 390 -42.94 12.14 13.81
N ILE A 391 -41.79 12.43 13.20
CA ILE A 391 -40.82 13.45 13.64
C ILE A 391 -40.43 14.39 12.50
#